data_AF-A3K4T0-F1
#
_entry.id   AF-A3K4T0-F1
#
_cell.length_a   1.000
_cell.length_b   1.000
_cell.length_c   1.000
_cell.angle_alpha   90.00
_cell.angle_beta   90.00
_cell.angle_gamma   90.00
#
_symmetry.space_group_name_H-M   'P 1'
#
loop_
_entity.id
_entity.type
_entity.pdbx_description
1 polymer ?
#
loop_
_entity_poly.entity_id
_entity_poly.type
_entity_poly.pdbx_seq_one_letter_code
_entity_poly.pdbx_strand_id
1 'polypeptide(L)'
;MPCRAVDNGTEFTSRAILKWADENEVPWHYIDPGKPQQNAFIESFNGSLRAELLNEEIFDSLDDARRKLALWRYDYNTVRPHSSLSNQTPQQARRTLEQFKGSAPGARAQDDEAEYPKPTCRLSL
;
A
#
# COMPACT_ATOMS: atom_id res chain seq x y z
N MET A 1 -4.36 13.37 -0.03
CA MET A 1 -3.09 12.65 0.30
C MET A 1 -3.30 11.16 0.09
N PRO A 2 -2.32 10.37 -0.38
CA PRO A 2 -2.50 8.91 -0.44
C PRO A 2 -2.40 8.38 1.00
N CYS A 3 -3.55 8.05 1.60
CA CYS A 3 -3.59 7.35 2.88
C CYS A 3 -3.08 5.93 2.66
N ARG A 4 -1.97 5.57 3.32
CA ARG A 4 -1.54 4.18 3.43
C ARG A 4 -2.42 3.55 4.52
N ALA A 5 -3.53 2.96 4.10
CA ALA A 5 -4.39 2.22 5.01
C ALA A 5 -3.73 0.87 5.33
N VAL A 6 -3.62 0.56 6.61
CA VAL A 6 -3.08 -0.69 7.14
C VAL A 6 -4.24 -1.51 7.68
N ASP A 7 -4.20 -2.83 7.50
CA ASP A 7 -5.22 -3.68 8.12
C ASP A 7 -5.07 -3.69 9.65
N ASN A 8 -6.09 -4.20 10.34
CA ASN A 8 -6.11 -4.28 11.80
C ASN A 8 -5.40 -5.54 12.32
N GLY A 9 -4.48 -6.12 11.54
CA GLY A 9 -3.68 -7.28 11.95
C GLY A 9 -2.88 -6.99 13.22
N THR A 10 -2.72 -8.01 14.07
CA THR A 10 -1.99 -7.83 15.34
C THR A 10 -0.52 -7.51 15.11
N GLU A 11 0.04 -7.93 13.96
CA GLU A 11 1.38 -7.56 13.49
C GLU A 11 1.55 -6.04 13.26
N PHE A 12 0.47 -5.32 12.95
CA PHE A 12 0.47 -3.89 12.66
C PHE A 12 0.04 -3.03 13.85
N THR A 13 -0.35 -3.65 14.96
CA THR A 13 -0.72 -2.95 16.22
C THR A 13 0.43 -2.92 17.24
N SER A 14 1.61 -3.44 16.88
CA SER A 14 2.78 -3.43 17.76
C SER A 14 3.26 -2.01 18.07
N ARG A 15 3.63 -1.75 19.33
CA ARG A 15 4.19 -0.46 19.74
C ARG A 15 5.48 -0.12 19.00
N ALA A 16 6.25 -1.12 18.58
CA ALA A 16 7.49 -0.92 17.84
C ALA A 16 7.25 -0.34 16.44
N ILE A 17 6.22 -0.81 15.73
CA ILE A 17 5.93 -0.32 14.37
C ILE A 17 5.30 1.07 14.39
N LEU A 18 4.44 1.34 15.38
CA LEU A 18 3.86 2.67 15.59
C LEU A 18 4.94 3.70 15.97
N LYS A 19 5.88 3.33 16.84
CA LYS A 19 7.01 4.18 17.19
C LYS A 19 7.89 4.48 15.97
N TRP A 20 8.22 3.47 15.17
CA TRP A 20 8.99 3.68 13.95
C TRP A 20 8.25 4.60 12.95
N ALA A 21 6.93 4.43 12.79
CA ALA A 21 6.15 5.26 11.90
C ALA A 21 6.14 6.73 12.34
N ASP A 22 5.99 6.98 13.65
CA ASP A 22 6.05 8.32 14.25
C ASP A 22 7.42 8.96 14.05
N GLU A 23 8.50 8.23 14.35
CA GLU A 23 9.88 8.69 14.17
C GLU A 23 10.23 9.01 12.70
N ASN A 24 9.56 8.40 11.73
CA ASN A 24 9.78 8.59 10.30
C ASN A 24 8.71 9.48 9.64
N GLU A 25 7.85 10.12 10.44
CA GLU A 25 6.76 10.99 9.97
C GLU A 25 5.86 10.32 8.92
N VAL A 26 5.66 9.01 9.04
CA VAL A 26 4.81 8.22 8.14
C VAL A 26 3.38 8.26 8.66
N PRO A 27 2.42 8.88 7.93
CA PRO A 27 1.02 8.90 8.36
C PRO A 27 0.47 7.47 8.46
N TRP A 28 -0.02 7.11 9.64
CA TRP A 28 -0.56 5.78 9.95
C TRP A 28 -2.07 5.82 10.06
N HIS A 29 -2.76 5.02 9.24
CA HIS A 29 -4.21 4.93 9.25
C HIS A 29 -4.65 3.47 9.14
N TYR A 30 -5.55 3.04 10.00
CA TYR A 30 -6.18 1.72 9.86
C TYR A 30 -7.32 1.77 8.85
N ILE A 31 -7.60 0.64 8.19
CA ILE A 31 -8.84 0.47 7.42
C ILE A 31 -10.05 0.61 8.34
N ASP A 32 -11.15 1.11 7.78
CA ASP A 32 -12.41 1.21 8.49
C ASP A 32 -12.92 -0.20 8.84
N PRO A 33 -13.38 -0.43 10.08
CA PRO A 33 -14.03 -1.69 10.44
C PRO A 33 -15.18 -2.01 9.49
N GLY A 34 -15.18 -3.22 8.93
CA GLY A 34 -16.21 -3.67 7.99
C GLY A 34 -16.04 -3.20 6.54
N LYS A 35 -14.91 -2.58 6.16
CA LYS A 35 -14.59 -2.22 4.75
C LYS A 35 -13.41 -3.02 4.18
N PRO A 36 -13.55 -4.34 3.96
CA PRO A 36 -12.47 -5.17 3.42
C PRO A 36 -11.98 -4.71 2.03
N GLN A 37 -12.83 -4.02 1.26
CA GLN A 37 -12.44 -3.41 -0.02
C GLN A 37 -11.24 -2.45 0.08
N GLN A 38 -11.01 -1.81 1.23
CA GLN A 38 -9.83 -0.94 1.42
C GLN A 38 -8.51 -1.74 1.44
N ASN A 39 -8.58 -3.04 1.73
CA ASN A 39 -7.44 -3.96 1.72
C ASN A 39 -7.30 -4.76 0.41
N ALA A 40 -8.26 -4.63 -0.52
CA ALA A 40 -8.34 -5.49 -1.70
C ALA A 40 -7.08 -5.45 -2.59
N PHE A 41 -6.38 -4.30 -2.64
CA PHE A 41 -5.16 -4.16 -3.42
C PHE A 41 -4.00 -4.99 -2.86
N ILE A 42 -3.74 -4.92 -1.56
CA ILE A 42 -2.65 -5.69 -0.94
C ILE A 42 -2.99 -7.18 -0.88
N GLU A 43 -4.28 -7.53 -0.72
CA GLU A 43 -4.74 -8.92 -0.81
C GLU A 43 -4.53 -9.50 -2.21
N SER A 44 -4.89 -8.76 -3.26
CA SER A 44 -4.66 -9.19 -4.65
C SER A 44 -3.16 -9.35 -4.95
N PHE A 45 -2.32 -8.44 -4.47
CA PHE A 45 -0.86 -8.55 -4.58
C PHE A 45 -0.34 -9.80 -3.87
N ASN A 46 -0.70 -9.99 -2.60
CA ASN A 46 -0.26 -11.13 -1.79
C ASN A 46 -0.75 -12.46 -2.38
N GLY A 47 -1.96 -12.50 -2.92
CA GLY A 47 -2.51 -13.64 -3.63
C GLY A 47 -1.70 -14.00 -4.88
N SER A 48 -1.37 -13.00 -5.70
CA SER A 48 -0.54 -13.18 -6.90
C SER A 48 0.87 -13.67 -6.55
N LEU A 49 1.51 -13.07 -5.56
CA LEU A 49 2.83 -13.48 -5.09
C LEU A 49 2.85 -14.93 -4.60
N ARG A 50 1.83 -15.34 -3.85
CA ARG A 50 1.72 -16.73 -3.37
C ARG A 50 1.52 -17.70 -4.53
N ALA A 51 0.56 -17.42 -5.40
CA ALA A 51 0.20 -18.30 -6.49
C ALA A 51 1.35 -18.47 -7.50
N GLU A 52 2.00 -17.38 -7.89
CA GLU A 52 2.94 -17.35 -9.02
C GLU A 52 4.39 -17.54 -8.61
N LEU A 53 4.75 -17.28 -7.34
CA LEU A 53 6.12 -17.41 -6.88
C LEU A 53 6.25 -18.44 -5.76
N LEU A 54 5.57 -18.21 -4.64
CA LEU A 54 5.85 -19.01 -3.43
C LEU A 54 5.37 -20.46 -3.55
N ASN A 55 4.31 -20.71 -4.32
CA ASN A 55 3.77 -22.06 -4.53
C ASN A 55 4.44 -22.80 -5.71
N GLU A 56 5.05 -22.09 -6.65
CA GLU A 56 5.64 -22.67 -7.86
C GLU A 56 7.16 -22.87 -7.75
N GLU A 57 7.84 -22.08 -6.91
CA GLU A 57 9.29 -22.11 -6.79
C GLU A 57 9.79 -22.83 -5.54
N ILE A 58 10.86 -23.62 -5.72
CA ILE A 58 11.69 -24.12 -4.61
C ILE A 58 12.85 -23.13 -4.43
N PHE A 59 13.16 -22.78 -3.18
CA PHE A 59 14.26 -21.88 -2.85
C PHE A 59 15.43 -22.67 -2.28
N ASP A 60 16.57 -22.64 -2.98
CA ASP A 60 17.77 -23.38 -2.55
C ASP A 60 18.53 -22.66 -1.43
N SER A 61 18.39 -21.33 -1.36
CA SER A 61 19.01 -20.49 -0.33
C SER A 61 18.26 -19.17 -0.17
N LEU A 62 18.58 -18.42 0.89
CA LEU A 62 18.02 -17.08 1.10
C LEU A 62 18.39 -16.11 -0.02
N ASP A 63 19.60 -16.22 -0.58
CA ASP A 63 20.03 -15.36 -1.69
C ASP A 63 19.31 -15.73 -2.99
N ASP A 64 19.04 -17.01 -3.21
CA ASP A 64 18.19 -17.45 -4.31
C ASP A 64 16.76 -16.92 -4.18
N ALA A 65 16.17 -17.00 -2.98
CA ALA A 65 14.85 -16.44 -2.70
C ALA A 65 14.80 -14.92 -2.95
N ARG A 66 15.81 -14.17 -2.48
CA ARG A 66 15.92 -12.72 -2.72
C ARG A 66 15.99 -12.41 -4.22
N ARG A 67 16.77 -13.18 -4.98
CA ARG A 67 16.93 -13.01 -6.43
C ARG A 67 15.61 -13.28 -7.16
N LYS A 68 14.96 -14.41 -6.89
CA LYS A 68 13.68 -14.78 -7.52
C LYS A 68 12.57 -13.76 -7.17
N LEU A 69 12.51 -13.34 -5.91
CA LEU A 69 11.57 -12.30 -5.48
C LEU A 69 11.83 -10.94 -6.17
N ALA A 70 13.10 -10.56 -6.33
CA ALA A 70 13.46 -9.33 -7.03
C ALA A 70 13.06 -9.36 -8.51
N LEU A 71 13.24 -10.50 -9.17
CA LEU A 71 12.82 -10.72 -10.55
C LEU A 71 11.29 -10.68 -10.68
N TRP A 72 10.57 -11.41 -9.84
CA TRP A 72 9.10 -11.40 -9.84
C TRP A 72 8.54 -10.00 -9.57
N ARG A 73 9.13 -9.26 -8.61
CA ARG A 73 8.73 -7.87 -8.34
C ARG A 73 8.97 -6.96 -9.54
N TYR A 74 10.07 -7.15 -10.28
CA TYR A 74 10.33 -6.37 -11.50
C TYR A 74 9.27 -6.67 -12.56
N ASP A 75 8.99 -7.95 -12.82
CA ASP A 75 7.99 -8.38 -13.80
C ASP A 75 6.59 -7.83 -13.47
N TYR A 76 6.15 -8.02 -12.22
CA TYR A 76 4.85 -7.55 -11.73
C TYR A 76 4.65 -6.04 -11.93
N ASN A 77 5.71 -5.25 -11.66
CA ASN A 77 5.63 -3.79 -11.69
C ASN A 77 5.87 -3.17 -13.07
N THR A 78 6.57 -3.85 -13.98
CA THR A 78 7.07 -3.23 -15.23
C THR A 78 6.66 -3.94 -16.50
N VAL A 79 6.28 -5.21 -16.44
CA VAL A 79 5.96 -6.03 -17.61
C VAL A 79 4.48 -6.40 -17.62
N ARG A 80 3.93 -6.80 -16.46
CA ARG A 80 2.57 -7.33 -16.38
C ARG A 80 1.48 -6.24 -16.45
N PRO A 81 0.57 -6.27 -17.44
CA PRO A 81 -0.58 -5.39 -17.47
C PRO A 81 -1.66 -5.88 -16.49
N HIS A 82 -2.29 -4.94 -15.76
CA HIS A 82 -3.36 -5.24 -14.81
C HIS A 82 -4.67 -4.68 -15.31
N SER A 83 -5.72 -5.51 -15.37
CA SER A 83 -7.05 -5.09 -15.84
C SER A 83 -7.65 -3.99 -14.95
N SER A 84 -7.38 -4.03 -13.64
CA SER A 84 -7.74 -2.98 -12.68
C SER A 84 -7.06 -1.64 -12.95
N LEU A 85 -5.95 -1.63 -13.69
CA LEU A 85 -5.20 -0.45 -14.10
C LEU A 85 -5.40 -0.12 -15.58
N SER A 86 -6.58 -0.43 -16.15
CA SER A 86 -6.87 -0.21 -17.58
C SER A 86 -5.87 -0.92 -18.51
N ASN A 87 -5.44 -2.13 -18.12
CA ASN A 87 -4.40 -2.92 -18.81
C ASN A 87 -3.03 -2.24 -18.89
N GLN A 88 -2.74 -1.32 -17.97
CA GLN A 88 -1.40 -0.75 -17.79
C GLN A 88 -0.61 -1.54 -16.75
N THR A 89 0.72 -1.44 -16.83
CA THR A 89 1.60 -1.91 -15.74
C THR A 89 1.52 -0.95 -14.55
N PRO A 90 1.84 -1.38 -13.32
CA PRO A 90 1.83 -0.50 -12.16
C PRO A 90 2.78 0.70 -12.34
N GLN A 91 3.92 0.49 -12.99
CA GLN A 91 4.86 1.57 -13.32
C GLN A 91 4.25 2.59 -14.28
N GLN A 92 3.54 2.15 -15.32
CA GLN A 92 2.86 3.05 -16.27
C GLN A 92 1.73 3.83 -15.58
N ALA A 93 0.89 3.14 -14.82
CA ALA A 93 -0.19 3.78 -14.07
C ALA A 93 0.35 4.84 -13.09
N ARG A 94 1.46 4.56 -12.40
CA ARG A 94 2.15 5.53 -11.54
C ARG A 94 2.59 6.77 -12.31
N ARG A 95 3.23 6.60 -13.47
CA ARG A 95 3.67 7.73 -14.32
C ARG A 95 2.48 8.57 -14.79
N THR A 96 1.38 7.93 -15.20
CA THR A 96 0.14 8.62 -15.58
C THR A 96 -0.39 9.47 -14.42
N LEU A 97 -0.47 8.92 -13.20
CA LEU A 97 -0.90 9.66 -12.02
C LEU A 97 0.00 10.86 -11.67
N GLU A 98 1.32 10.72 -11.85
CA GLU A 98 2.29 11.80 -11.65
C GLU A 98 2.08 12.94 -12.67
N GLN A 99 1.79 12.60 -13.93
CA GLN A 99 1.48 13.58 -14.99
C GLN A 99 0.17 14.33 -14.71
N PHE A 100 -0.87 13.63 -14.25
CA PHE A 100 -2.15 14.26 -13.87
C PHE A 100 -2.00 15.19 -12.65
N LYS A 101 -1.20 14.83 -11.65
CA LYS A 101 -0.91 15.73 -10.51
C LYS A 101 -0.11 16.98 -10.89
N GLY A 102 0.65 16.93 -11.98
CA GLY A 102 1.39 18.09 -12.51
C GLY A 102 0.54 19.07 -13.33
N SER A 103 -0.73 18.76 -13.61
CA SER A 103 -1.59 19.55 -14.50
C SER A 103 -2.96 19.80 -13.89
N ALA A 104 -3.06 20.74 -12.94
CA ALA A 104 -4.34 21.34 -12.56
C ALA A 104 -4.15 22.85 -12.26
N PRO A 105 -4.74 23.76 -13.07
CA PRO A 105 -5.03 25.12 -12.64
C PRO A 105 -6.14 25.11 -11.59
N GLY A 106 -6.02 25.99 -10.60
CA GLY A 106 -6.71 25.90 -9.31
C GLY A 106 -8.22 25.65 -9.36
N ALA A 107 -8.65 24.63 -8.63
CA ALA A 107 -10.02 24.51 -8.13
C ALA A 107 -9.94 24.38 -6.61
N ARG A 108 -10.21 25.48 -5.90
CA ARG A 108 -10.47 25.48 -4.45
C ARG A 108 -11.81 24.77 -4.23
N ALA A 109 -11.80 23.59 -3.62
CA ALA A 109 -12.99 23.05 -2.96
C ALA A 109 -13.09 23.70 -1.58
N GLN A 110 -14.29 24.13 -1.21
CA GLN A 110 -14.59 24.74 0.08
C GLN A 110 -14.50 23.67 1.19
N ASP A 111 -13.86 24.03 2.29
CA ASP A 111 -13.71 23.19 3.48
C ASP A 111 -15.03 23.17 4.28
N ASP A 112 -15.89 22.19 4.02
CA ASP A 112 -16.96 21.84 4.96
C ASP A 112 -16.40 20.89 6.01
N GLU A 113 -15.95 21.48 7.13
CA GLU A 113 -15.47 20.81 8.35
C GLU A 113 -16.61 19.99 9.01
N ALA A 114 -16.76 18.73 8.59
CA ALA A 114 -17.45 17.73 9.39
C ALA A 114 -16.48 17.22 10.48
N GLU A 115 -16.56 17.83 11.66
CA GLU A 115 -15.74 17.50 12.82
C GLU A 115 -15.98 16.06 13.31
N TYR A 116 -15.08 15.15 12.93
CA TYR A 116 -14.98 13.81 13.51
C TYR A 116 -13.99 13.83 14.68
N PRO A 117 -14.37 13.33 15.87
CA PRO A 117 -13.48 13.35 17.02
C PRO A 117 -12.26 12.46 16.75
N LYS A 118 -11.10 13.10 16.62
CA LYS A 118 -9.81 12.40 16.55
C LYS A 118 -9.55 11.75 17.91
N PRO A 119 -9.39 10.42 18.02
CA PRO A 119 -8.96 9.82 19.27
C PRO A 119 -7.52 10.26 19.53
N THR A 120 -7.35 11.29 20.36
CA THR A 120 -6.06 11.63 20.95
C THR A 120 -5.71 10.50 21.92
N CYS A 121 -4.90 9.54 21.48
CA CYS A 121 -4.22 8.67 22.42
C CYS A 121 -3.12 9.49 23.09
N ARG A 122 -3.50 10.30 24.09
CA ARG A 122 -2.56 10.87 25.04
C ARG A 122 -1.96 9.69 25.79
N LEU A 123 -0.72 9.34 25.48
CA LEU A 123 0.10 8.52 26.36
C LEU A 123 0.35 9.34 27.62
N SER A 124 -0.50 9.19 28.63
CA SER A 124 -0.13 9.50 30.01
C SER A 124 0.87 8.45 30.47
N LEU A 125 2.02 8.95 30.94
CA LEU A 125 3.16 8.24 31.53
C LEU A 125 2.76 7.21 32.60
#